data_AF-A0AAV4X5N6-F1
#
_entry.id   AF-A0AAV4X5N6-F1
#
_cell.length_a   1.000
_cell.length_b   1.000
_cell.length_c   1.000
_cell.angle_alpha   90.00
_cell.angle_beta   90.00
_cell.angle_gamma   90.00
#
_symmetry.space_group_name_H-M   'P 1'
#
loop_
_entity.id
_entity.type
_entity.pdbx_description
1 polymer ?
#
loop_
_entity_poly.entity_id
_entity_poly.type
_entity_poly.pdbx_seq_one_letter_code
_entity_poly.pdbx_strand_id
1 'polypeptide(L)'
;MEHIFLDDQITIPEEFPFILKDYAKAAIKTDPPDLVEWSISYFTALQNEEPPPARDRLPIKRPQNIYLTTLPESLEAFVRR
;
A
#
# COMPACT_ATOMS: atom_id res chain seq x y z
N MET A 1 2.24 40.34 16.07
CA MET A 1 1.94 39.02 15.51
C MET A 1 0.54 38.68 15.98
N GLU A 2 -0.44 38.73 15.08
CA GLU A 2 -1.78 38.26 15.39
C GLU A 2 -1.71 36.75 15.58
N HIS A 3 -2.06 36.30 16.78
CA HIS A 3 -2.15 34.90 17.09
C HIS A 3 -3.51 34.40 16.63
N ILE A 4 -3.49 33.39 15.75
CA ILE A 4 -4.64 32.60 15.34
C ILE A 4 -5.09 31.80 16.57
N PHE A 5 -6.08 32.31 17.32
CA PHE A 5 -6.56 31.72 18.59
C PHE A 5 -8.04 31.28 18.54
N LEU A 6 -8.67 31.21 17.36
CA LEU A 6 -10.04 30.71 17.24
C LEU A 6 -10.09 29.37 16.52
N ASP A 7 -10.68 28.38 17.18
CA ASP A 7 -11.05 27.07 16.60
C ASP A 7 -11.90 27.20 15.31
N ASP A 8 -12.65 28.29 15.14
CA ASP A 8 -13.51 28.56 13.98
C ASP A 8 -12.77 29.20 12.77
N GLN A 9 -11.51 29.60 12.90
CA GLN A 9 -10.79 30.27 11.80
C GLN A 9 -10.24 29.29 10.74
N ILE A 10 -10.18 27.99 11.06
CA ILE A 10 -9.65 26.98 10.15
C ILE A 10 -10.83 26.34 9.40
N THR A 11 -11.12 26.85 8.20
CA THR A 11 -12.06 26.20 7.29
C THR A 11 -11.37 25.02 6.61
N ILE A 12 -11.79 23.79 6.94
CA ILE A 12 -11.34 22.58 6.25
C ILE A 12 -12.20 22.40 4.98
N PRO A 13 -11.60 22.32 3.79
CA PRO A 13 -12.35 22.01 2.56
C PRO A 13 -13.02 20.63 2.66
N GLU A 14 -14.25 20.50 2.14
CA GLU A 14 -15.01 19.24 2.22
C GLU A 14 -14.29 18.07 1.54
N GLU A 15 -13.50 18.34 0.49
CA GLU A 15 -12.77 17.33 -0.28
C GLU A 15 -11.47 16.85 0.41
N PHE A 16 -10.91 17.68 1.30
CA PHE A 16 -9.60 17.43 1.91
C PHE A 16 -9.50 16.09 2.67
N PRO A 17 -10.49 15.70 3.50
CA PRO A 17 -10.47 14.39 4.17
C PRO A 17 -10.51 13.21 3.20
N PHE A 18 -11.20 13.35 2.07
CA PHE A 18 -11.33 12.28 1.08
C PHE A 18 -10.01 12.08 0.33
N ILE A 19 -9.37 13.16 -0.10
CA ILE A 19 -8.06 13.12 -0.75
C ILE A 19 -7.03 12.45 0.16
N LEU A 20 -6.99 12.84 1.44
CA LEU A 20 -6.07 12.24 2.41
C LEU A 20 -6.35 10.75 2.66
N LYS A 21 -7.62 10.35 2.68
CA LYS A 21 -8.02 8.94 2.82
C LYS A 21 -7.53 8.10 1.65
N ASP A 22 -7.71 8.57 0.42
CA ASP A 22 -7.27 7.84 -0.76
C ASP A 22 -5.75 7.81 -0.90
N TYR A 23 -5.09 8.91 -0.55
CA TYR A 23 -3.63 8.97 -0.41
C TYR A 23 -3.12 7.92 0.57
N ALA A 24 -3.66 7.87 1.79
CA ALA A 24 -3.22 6.92 2.81
C ALA A 24 -3.47 5.47 2.37
N LYS A 25 -4.62 5.20 1.74
CA LYS A 25 -4.95 3.89 1.19
C LYS A 25 -3.96 3.46 0.10
N ALA A 26 -3.58 4.37 -0.78
CA ALA A 26 -2.58 4.12 -1.82
C ALA A 26 -1.19 3.89 -1.22
N ALA A 27 -0.79 4.69 -0.23
CA ALA A 27 0.50 4.55 0.47
C ALA A 27 0.64 3.19 1.15
N ILE A 28 -0.37 2.75 1.91
CA ILE A 28 -0.39 1.44 2.59
C ILE A 28 -0.33 0.29 1.57
N LYS A 29 -1.05 0.43 0.45
CA LYS A 29 -1.07 -0.60 -0.60
C LYS A 29 0.27 -0.69 -1.33
N THR A 30 0.90 0.45 -1.60
CA THR A 30 2.16 0.52 -2.33
C THR A 30 3.35 0.14 -1.45
N ASP A 31 3.27 0.40 -0.14
CA ASP A 31 4.33 0.11 0.83
C ASP A 31 5.69 0.64 0.35
N PRO A 32 5.78 1.96 0.06
CA PRO A 32 6.95 2.53 -0.59
C PRO A 32 8.16 2.52 0.35
N PRO A 33 9.39 2.29 -0.17
CA PRO A 33 10.61 2.36 0.62
C PRO A 33 10.92 3.78 1.11
N ASP A 34 10.57 4.79 0.30
CA ASP A 34 10.62 6.20 0.66
C ASP A 34 9.24 6.83 0.46
N LEU A 35 8.62 7.23 1.57
CA LEU A 35 7.28 7.82 1.54
C LEU A 35 7.28 9.20 0.87
N VAL A 36 8.31 10.03 1.09
CA VAL A 36 8.34 11.42 0.62
C VAL A 36 8.47 11.47 -0.90
N GLU A 37 9.41 10.71 -1.46
CA GLU A 37 9.59 10.59 -2.90
C GLU A 37 8.32 10.02 -3.57
N TRP A 38 7.70 9.03 -2.92
CA TRP A 38 6.43 8.47 -3.38
C TRP A 38 5.29 9.49 -3.32
N SER A 39 5.20 10.33 -2.28
CA SER A 39 4.18 11.38 -2.18
C SER A 39 4.29 12.38 -3.34
N ILE A 40 5.50 12.83 -3.66
CA ILE A 40 5.75 13.76 -4.77
C ILE A 40 5.23 13.13 -6.07
N SER A 41 5.57 11.87 -6.31
CA SER A 41 5.13 11.14 -7.49
C SER A 41 3.61 10.95 -7.53
N TYR A 42 2.99 10.63 -6.39
CA TYR A 42 1.54 10.44 -6.26
C TYR A 42 0.75 11.70 -6.58
N PHE A 43 1.10 12.84 -5.96
CA PHE A 43 0.40 14.10 -6.21
C PHE A 43 0.68 14.67 -7.60
N THR A 44 1.88 14.45 -8.15
CA THR A 44 2.19 14.80 -9.55
C THR A 44 1.32 14.01 -10.53
N ALA A 45 1.19 12.69 -10.33
CA ALA A 45 0.31 11.85 -11.14
C ALA A 45 -1.16 12.28 -11.01
N LEU A 46 -1.61 12.59 -9.79
CA LEU A 46 -2.98 13.08 -9.55
C LEU A 46 -3.26 14.40 -10.28
N GLN A 47 -2.29 15.32 -10.32
CA GLN A 47 -2.40 16.59 -11.05
C GLN A 47 -2.48 16.38 -12.58
N ASN A 48 -1.77 15.39 -13.10
CA ASN A 48 -1.73 15.06 -14.53
C ASN A 48 -2.86 14.09 -14.96
N GLU A 49 -3.76 13.72 -14.05
CA GLU A 49 -4.78 12.67 -14.26
C GLU A 49 -4.19 11.30 -14.67
N GLU A 50 -2.96 11.03 -14.27
CA GLU A 50 -2.23 9.80 -14.53
C GLU A 50 -2.47 8.74 -13.43
N PRO A 51 -2.33 7.44 -13.75
CA PRO A 51 -2.47 6.38 -12.77
C PRO A 51 -1.39 6.51 -11.67
N PRO A 52 -1.78 6.55 -10.38
CA PRO A 52 -0.83 6.73 -9.28
C PRO A 52 0.11 5.51 -9.14
N PRO A 53 1.31 5.70 -8.57
CA PRO A 53 2.31 4.65 -8.39
C PRO A 53 1.74 3.48 -7.57
N ALA A 54 1.50 2.37 -8.25
CA ALA A 54 0.96 1.14 -7.66
C ALA A 54 2.08 0.12 -7.41
N ARG A 55 1.96 -0.65 -6.32
CA ARG A 55 2.83 -1.81 -6.08
C ARG A 55 2.75 -2.77 -7.27
N ASP A 56 3.89 -3.06 -7.88
CA ASP A 56 3.99 -4.25 -8.72
C ASP A 56 3.70 -5.46 -7.84
N ARG A 57 2.63 -6.19 -8.17
CA ARG A 57 2.34 -7.45 -7.50
C ARG A 57 3.49 -8.39 -7.86
N LEU A 58 4.48 -8.50 -6.97
CA LEU A 58 5.45 -9.59 -7.06
C LEU A 58 4.63 -10.88 -7.23
N PRO A 59 4.91 -11.71 -8.24
CA PRO A 59 4.17 -12.94 -8.44
C PRO A 59 4.23 -13.68 -7.12
N ILE A 60 3.05 -14.01 -6.57
CA ILE A 60 2.96 -14.84 -5.37
C ILE A 60 3.66 -16.14 -5.75
N LYS A 61 4.93 -16.29 -5.36
CA LYS A 61 5.56 -17.60 -5.30
C LYS A 61 4.75 -18.30 -4.24
N ARG A 62 3.75 -19.07 -4.67
CA ARG A 62 3.04 -20.00 -3.79
C ARG A 62 4.14 -20.65 -2.97
N PRO A 63 4.09 -20.66 -1.63
CA PRO A 63 5.03 -21.45 -0.88
C PRO A 63 4.89 -22.86 -1.44
N GLN A 64 5.89 -23.32 -2.20
CA GLN A 64 6.00 -24.74 -2.49
C GLN A 64 6.05 -25.35 -1.11
N ASN A 65 5.03 -26.16 -0.82
CA ASN A 65 4.81 -26.74 0.48
C ASN A 65 6.14 -27.39 0.90
N ILE A 66 6.91 -26.71 1.76
CA ILE A 66 8.29 -27.12 2.11
C ILE A 66 8.27 -28.50 2.76
N TYR A 67 7.14 -28.84 3.38
CA TYR A 67 6.86 -30.16 3.92
C TYR A 67 6.82 -31.24 2.84
N LEU A 68 6.37 -30.96 1.60
CA LEU A 68 6.38 -31.93 0.49
C LEU A 68 7.77 -32.12 -0.13
N THR A 69 8.61 -31.09 -0.14
CA THR A 69 9.95 -31.16 -0.75
C THR A 69 10.96 -31.92 0.12
N THR A 70 10.64 -32.15 1.39
CA THR A 70 11.50 -32.87 2.34
C THR A 70 10.82 -34.10 2.94
N LEU A 71 9.71 -34.60 2.37
CA LEU A 71 9.12 -35.83 2.88
C LEU A 71 10.13 -36.98 2.70
N PRO A 72 10.55 -37.67 3.77
CA PRO A 72 11.18 -38.96 3.60
C PRO A 72 10.21 -39.87 2.83
N GLU A 73 10.74 -40.66 1.91
CA GLU A 73 10.00 -41.52 0.95
C GLU A 73 8.89 -42.38 1.62
N SER A 74 9.04 -42.68 2.91
CA SER A 74 8.05 -43.39 3.72
C SER A 74 6.72 -42.67 3.93
N LEU A 75 6.68 -41.33 3.88
CA LEU A 75 5.45 -40.54 4.06
C LEU A 75 4.72 -40.26 2.74
N GLU A 76 5.43 -40.24 1.61
CA GLU A 76 4.83 -40.12 0.27
C GLU A 76 3.84 -41.27 -0.02
N ALA A 77 4.16 -42.48 0.44
CA ALA A 77 3.31 -43.65 0.29
C ALA A 77 1.97 -43.54 1.03
N PHE A 78 1.90 -42.73 2.10
CA PHE A 78 0.70 -42.57 2.91
C PHE A 78 -0.28 -41.56 2.30
N VAL A 79 0.22 -40.55 1.58
CA VAL A 79 -0.59 -39.51 0.92
C VAL A 79 -1.26 -40.03 -0.36
N ARG A 80 -0.74 -41.09 -0.98
CA ARG A 80 -1.24 -41.68 -2.25
C ARG A 80 -2.28 -42.80 -2.08
N ARG A 81 -2.73 -43.11 -0.86
CA ARG A 81 -3.72 -44.15 -0.57
C ARG A 81 -5.03 -43.55 -0.08
#